data_AF-A0A2I2FZ64-F1
#
_entry.id   AF-A0A2I2FZ64-F1
#
_cell.length_a   1.000
_cell.length_b   1.000
_cell.length_c   1.000
_cell.angle_alpha   90.00
_cell.angle_beta   90.00
_cell.angle_gamma   90.00
#
_symmetry.space_group_name_H-M   'P 1'
#
loop_
_entity.id
_entity.type
_entity.pdbx_description
1 polymer ?
#
loop_
_entity_poly.entity_id
_entity_poly.type
_entity_poly.pdbx_seq_one_letter_code
_entity_poly.pdbx_strand_id
1 'polypeptide(L)'
;MVLLTSSTVSVILSTGVISIFTVLLFLSGYTLQQQSVRNIQHALRPPAPLEPKIGHGSAGSSFQGTKRSLLFDLVSDDDADDASSAPHSPTGGNYAYLQLLSTPDPSNICSAILFFKQLASNGTTVQDRLFMYPQEWDMMSASQLSEPVSTALSLLRDASLKYGIWLLPIDMTAASSAGYATTDTKLLRLGQIQFMQYDSVLYVQTPGMLLDTGKLDDVLLSRPLPLRHDKSRPESFNNDAWIPMPLRADRDATLPPVYLITVNNVGSGHIEARGHVPNVALSGFGELVTGPWGAQSAQEDDYDVEKQPGYVFFEHDDDGHVKWAKNPLFGSWRAGQYEVCEGLDFDDVHDDDL
;
A
#
# COMPACT_ATOMS: atom_id res chain seq x y z
N MET A 1 56.89 46.56 -23.44
CA MET A 1 56.78 45.91 -22.12
C MET A 1 55.65 46.61 -21.38
N VAL A 2 54.43 46.06 -21.43
CA VAL A 2 53.24 46.71 -20.85
C VAL A 2 53.10 46.24 -19.41
N LEU A 3 53.40 47.13 -18.46
CA LEU A 3 53.27 46.90 -17.02
C LEU A 3 51.78 46.94 -16.66
N LEU A 4 51.18 45.76 -16.48
CA LEU A 4 49.83 45.63 -15.92
C LEU A 4 49.85 46.17 -14.49
N THR A 5 49.08 47.23 -14.22
CA THR A 5 48.92 47.79 -12.88
C THR A 5 48.18 46.79 -11.98
N SER A 6 48.53 46.72 -10.70
CA SER A 6 47.93 45.80 -9.71
C SER A 6 46.39 45.87 -9.65
N SER A 7 45.82 47.06 -9.89
CA SER A 7 44.37 47.27 -9.98
C SER A 7 43.72 46.53 -11.17
N THR A 8 44.42 46.43 -12.30
CA THR A 8 43.92 45.71 -13.49
C THR A 8 43.84 44.21 -13.22
N VAL A 9 44.83 43.66 -12.51
CA VAL A 9 44.84 42.23 -12.15
C VAL A 9 43.71 41.88 -11.18
N SER A 10 43.44 42.75 -10.20
CA SER A 10 42.35 42.54 -9.23
C SER A 10 40.96 42.57 -9.88
N VAL A 11 40.73 43.50 -10.82
CA VAL A 11 39.45 43.60 -11.55
C VAL A 11 39.23 42.39 -12.46
N ILE A 12 40.28 41.90 -13.12
CA ILE A 12 40.19 40.71 -13.98
C ILE A 12 39.85 39.47 -13.13
N LEU A 13 40.49 39.31 -11.97
CA LEU A 13 40.22 38.19 -11.08
C LEU A 13 38.80 38.25 -10.49
N SER A 14 38.35 39.42 -10.01
CA SER A 14 37.00 39.54 -9.43
C SER A 14 35.89 39.33 -10.47
N THR A 15 36.06 39.87 -11.68
CA THR A 15 35.11 39.68 -12.78
C THR A 15 35.07 38.22 -13.23
N GLY A 16 36.22 37.53 -13.23
CA GLY A 16 36.32 36.10 -13.54
C GLY A 16 35.55 35.24 -12.54
N VAL A 17 35.75 35.48 -11.24
CA VAL A 17 35.04 34.74 -10.18
C VAL A 17 33.54 34.94 -10.27
N ILE A 18 33.08 36.20 -10.39
CA ILE A 18 31.65 36.50 -10.51
C ILE A 18 31.04 35.83 -11.75
N SER A 19 31.73 35.88 -12.89
CA SER A 19 31.27 35.24 -14.13
C SER A 19 31.16 33.72 -14.00
N ILE A 20 32.15 33.06 -13.37
CA ILE A 20 32.13 31.60 -13.14
C ILE A 20 30.94 31.21 -12.25
N PHE A 21 30.74 31.88 -11.12
CA PHE A 21 29.61 31.58 -10.23
C PHE A 21 28.27 31.83 -10.91
N THR A 22 28.15 32.89 -11.72
CA THR A 22 26.93 33.17 -12.49
C THR A 22 26.63 32.07 -13.50
N VAL A 23 27.66 31.59 -14.22
CA VAL A 23 27.53 30.48 -15.19
C VAL A 23 27.17 29.17 -14.50
N LEU A 24 27.77 28.86 -13.34
CA LEU A 24 27.46 27.66 -12.57
C LEU A 24 26.01 27.68 -12.03
N LEU A 25 25.55 28.83 -11.52
CA LEU A 25 24.15 28.98 -11.09
C LEU A 25 23.19 28.82 -12.26
N PHE A 26 23.54 29.37 -13.44
CA PHE A 26 22.73 29.21 -14.64
C PHE A 26 22.68 27.75 -15.12
N LEU A 27 23.82 27.05 -15.12
CA LEU A 27 23.90 25.63 -15.46
C LEU A 27 23.13 24.75 -14.47
N SER A 28 23.18 25.07 -13.17
CA SER A 28 22.42 24.36 -12.13
C SER A 28 20.91 24.56 -12.29
N GLY A 29 20.45 25.77 -12.61
CA GLY A 29 19.06 26.02 -12.96
C GLY A 29 18.64 25.31 -14.25
N TYR A 30 19.52 25.30 -15.25
CA TYR A 30 19.28 24.68 -16.55
C TYR A 30 19.15 23.15 -16.46
N THR A 31 20.00 22.48 -15.68
CA THR A 31 19.92 21.01 -15.50
C THR A 31 18.67 20.59 -14.75
N LEU A 32 18.27 21.34 -13.71
CA LEU A 32 17.02 21.10 -12.98
C LEU A 32 15.78 21.28 -13.88
N GLN A 33 15.80 22.28 -14.76
CA GLN A 33 14.71 22.48 -15.73
C GLN A 33 14.67 21.38 -16.80
N GLN A 34 15.82 20.88 -17.27
CA GLN A 34 15.86 19.77 -18.22
C GLN A 34 15.39 18.44 -17.61
N GLN A 35 15.67 18.17 -16.33
CA GLN A 35 15.16 16.99 -15.64
C GLN A 35 13.63 17.04 -15.51
N SER A 36 13.07 18.21 -15.20
CA SER A 36 11.61 18.41 -15.13
C SER A 36 10.92 18.14 -16.47
N VAL A 37 11.44 18.69 -17.58
CA VAL A 37 10.84 18.49 -18.92
C VAL A 37 11.01 17.04 -19.41
N ARG A 38 12.14 16.39 -19.13
CA ARG A 38 12.34 14.97 -19.48
C ARG A 38 11.42 14.05 -18.68
N ASN A 39 11.20 14.32 -17.39
CA ASN A 39 10.27 13.53 -16.57
C ASN A 39 8.82 13.64 -17.08
N ILE A 40 8.41 14.84 -17.49
CA ILE A 40 7.06 15.06 -18.04
C ILE A 40 6.90 14.41 -19.43
N GLN A 41 7.93 14.42 -20.28
CA GLN A 41 7.89 13.70 -21.56
C GLN A 41 7.85 12.17 -21.41
N HIS A 42 8.40 11.61 -20.33
CA HIS A 42 8.25 10.18 -20.02
C HIS A 42 6.86 9.85 -19.48
N ALA A 43 6.24 10.74 -18.71
CA ALA A 43 4.89 10.55 -18.16
C ALA A 43 3.77 10.73 -19.21
N LEU A 44 3.99 11.52 -20.27
CA LEU A 44 3.00 11.81 -21.30
C LEU A 44 3.18 10.99 -22.59
N ARG A 45 4.13 10.05 -22.66
CA ARG A 45 4.30 9.21 -23.85
C ARG A 45 3.11 8.23 -23.93
N PRO A 46 2.25 8.32 -24.96
CA PRO A 46 1.14 7.38 -25.11
C PRO A 46 1.69 5.95 -25.25
N PRO A 47 1.06 4.94 -24.64
CA PRO A 47 1.42 3.56 -24.87
C PRO A 47 1.42 3.26 -26.37
N ALA A 48 2.52 2.73 -26.88
CA ALA A 48 2.58 2.28 -28.26
C ALA A 48 1.48 1.21 -28.47
N PRO A 49 0.69 1.27 -29.56
CA PRO A 49 -0.24 0.21 -29.89
C PRO A 49 0.53 -1.10 -30.03
N LEU A 50 0.09 -2.12 -29.29
CA LEU A 50 0.65 -3.47 -29.38
C LEU A 50 0.52 -3.97 -30.82
N GLU A 51 1.65 -4.11 -31.51
CA GLU A 51 1.70 -4.85 -32.77
C GLU A 51 1.38 -6.33 -32.50
N PRO A 52 0.59 -6.98 -33.37
CA PRO A 52 0.27 -8.39 -33.23
C PRO A 52 1.53 -9.23 -33.43
N LYS A 53 1.92 -9.96 -32.38
CA LYS A 53 3.00 -10.96 -32.43
C LYS A 53 2.66 -12.04 -33.45
N ILE A 54 3.24 -11.92 -34.64
CA ILE A 54 3.39 -13.01 -35.60
C ILE A 54 4.45 -13.97 -35.04
N GLY A 55 4.07 -15.23 -34.94
CA GLY A 55 4.88 -16.29 -34.34
C GLY A 55 6.00 -16.84 -35.24
N HIS A 56 7.07 -17.25 -34.57
CA HIS A 56 8.03 -18.31 -34.92
C HIS A 56 8.52 -18.81 -33.55
N GLY A 57 8.49 -20.06 -33.13
CA GLY A 57 8.42 -21.35 -33.81
C GLY A 57 9.45 -22.22 -33.10
N SER A 58 9.03 -23.12 -32.20
CA SER A 58 9.85 -24.26 -31.80
C SER A 58 9.02 -25.38 -31.15
N ALA A 59 9.17 -26.54 -31.77
CA ALA A 59 8.89 -27.92 -31.40
C ALA A 59 8.36 -28.28 -30.00
N GLY A 60 7.34 -29.14 -30.02
CA GLY A 60 7.35 -30.37 -29.22
C GLY A 60 6.26 -30.49 -28.16
N SER A 61 5.11 -31.07 -28.52
CA SER A 61 4.42 -32.12 -27.73
C SER A 61 3.04 -32.40 -28.34
N SER A 62 2.84 -33.65 -28.71
CA SER A 62 1.58 -34.21 -29.18
C SER A 62 0.58 -34.33 -28.04
N PHE A 63 -0.67 -33.93 -28.24
CA PHE A 63 -1.84 -34.73 -27.83
C PHE A 63 -3.08 -34.26 -28.60
N GLN A 64 -3.95 -35.22 -28.84
CA GLN A 64 -4.86 -35.35 -29.97
C GLN A 64 -6.32 -35.21 -29.54
N GLY A 65 -7.15 -34.60 -30.38
CA GLY A 65 -8.62 -34.68 -30.35
C GLY A 65 -9.29 -33.45 -29.73
N THR A 66 -10.33 -32.82 -30.29
CA THR A 66 -11.21 -33.20 -31.38
C THR A 66 -11.89 -31.94 -31.92
N LYS A 67 -11.86 -31.77 -33.24
CA LYS A 67 -12.68 -30.80 -33.99
C LYS A 67 -14.14 -31.24 -33.98
N ARG A 68 -15.04 -30.30 -33.70
CA ARG A 68 -16.34 -30.10 -34.37
C ARG A 68 -16.87 -28.75 -33.91
N SER A 69 -17.43 -27.88 -34.71
CA SER A 69 -17.42 -27.65 -36.15
C SER A 69 -18.05 -26.26 -36.26
N LEU A 70 -17.31 -25.28 -36.75
CA LEU A 70 -17.89 -24.04 -37.24
C LEU A 70 -18.85 -24.39 -38.38
N LEU A 71 -20.09 -23.90 -38.31
CA LEU A 71 -20.96 -23.49 -39.42
C LEU A 71 -22.41 -23.49 -38.94
N PHE A 72 -22.95 -22.31 -38.62
CA PHE A 72 -24.24 -21.83 -39.11
C PHE A 72 -24.31 -20.33 -38.81
N ASP A 73 -23.77 -19.57 -39.77
CA ASP A 73 -24.12 -18.19 -40.00
C ASP A 73 -25.36 -18.19 -40.91
N LEU A 74 -26.42 -17.47 -40.49
CA LEU A 74 -27.32 -16.64 -41.31
C LEU A 74 -28.70 -16.43 -40.63
N VAL A 75 -28.85 -15.22 -40.09
CA VAL A 75 -30.03 -14.32 -40.10
C VAL A 75 -31.31 -14.72 -39.35
N SER A 76 -31.63 -13.93 -38.30
CA SER A 76 -32.87 -13.12 -38.21
C SER A 76 -32.81 -12.18 -36.99
N ASP A 77 -32.99 -10.87 -37.24
CA ASP A 77 -33.39 -9.85 -36.25
C ASP A 77 -34.81 -10.14 -35.76
N ASP A 78 -35.02 -10.13 -34.43
CA ASP A 78 -36.10 -9.36 -33.79
C ASP A 78 -35.88 -9.31 -32.26
N ASP A 79 -36.30 -8.20 -31.68
CA ASP A 79 -36.10 -7.73 -30.30
C ASP A 79 -36.61 -8.65 -29.17
N ALA A 80 -35.92 -8.54 -28.02
CA ALA A 80 -36.44 -8.44 -26.64
C ALA A 80 -35.81 -9.42 -25.62
N ASP A 81 -35.27 -8.81 -24.56
CA ASP A 81 -35.05 -9.33 -23.20
C ASP A 81 -34.19 -10.59 -23.01
N ASP A 82 -32.92 -10.39 -22.64
CA ASP A 82 -32.41 -11.10 -21.47
C ASP A 82 -31.31 -10.32 -20.73
N ALA A 83 -31.57 -10.09 -19.44
CA ALA A 83 -30.63 -9.59 -18.47
C ALA A 83 -30.03 -10.79 -17.74
N SER A 84 -28.78 -11.15 -18.01
CA SER A 84 -27.94 -11.81 -17.01
C SER A 84 -26.47 -11.91 -17.42
N SER A 85 -25.63 -11.49 -16.47
CA SER A 85 -24.30 -12.05 -16.19
C SER A 85 -23.27 -12.07 -17.31
N ALA A 86 -22.66 -10.91 -17.58
CA ALA A 86 -21.22 -10.89 -17.82
C ALA A 86 -20.53 -10.55 -16.50
N PRO A 87 -19.58 -11.36 -15.99
CA PRO A 87 -18.76 -10.95 -14.87
C PRO A 87 -17.92 -9.77 -15.36
N HIS A 88 -18.27 -8.57 -14.92
CA HIS A 88 -17.39 -7.42 -15.03
C HIS A 88 -16.21 -7.67 -14.09
N SER A 89 -15.21 -8.41 -14.56
CA SER A 89 -13.86 -8.29 -14.03
C SER A 89 -13.40 -6.85 -14.29
N PRO A 90 -13.18 -6.00 -13.28
CA PRO A 90 -12.61 -4.68 -13.51
C PRO A 90 -11.10 -4.86 -13.72
N THR A 91 -10.70 -5.38 -14.89
CA THR A 91 -9.30 -5.47 -15.29
C THR A 91 -8.82 -4.07 -15.68
N GLY A 92 -8.48 -3.22 -14.71
CA GLY A 92 -7.91 -1.92 -15.05
C GLY A 92 -7.73 -0.89 -13.94
N GLY A 93 -7.69 -1.27 -12.66
CA GLY A 93 -7.41 -0.33 -11.57
C GLY A 93 -6.02 -0.53 -10.96
N ASN A 94 -5.39 0.56 -10.52
CA ASN A 94 -4.16 0.55 -9.74
C ASN A 94 -4.52 0.50 -8.25
N TYR A 95 -4.24 -0.63 -7.63
CA TYR A 95 -4.58 -0.90 -6.24
C TYR A 95 -3.33 -1.18 -5.41
N ALA A 96 -3.41 -0.87 -4.11
CA ALA A 96 -2.35 -1.21 -3.19
C ALA A 96 -2.88 -1.63 -1.82
N TYR A 97 -2.14 -2.52 -1.17
CA TYR A 97 -2.30 -2.78 0.26
C TYR A 97 -1.43 -1.83 1.06
N LEU A 98 -1.97 -1.31 2.16
CA LEU A 98 -1.27 -0.44 3.09
C LEU A 98 -1.28 -1.03 4.48
N GLN A 99 -0.11 -1.09 5.10
CA GLN A 99 0.02 -1.12 6.54
C GLN A 99 0.82 0.11 6.99
N LEU A 100 0.54 0.58 8.19
CA LEU A 100 1.24 1.72 8.76
C LEU A 100 1.41 1.55 10.25
N LEU A 101 2.44 2.19 10.79
CA LEU A 101 2.73 2.19 12.21
C LEU A 101 3.24 3.57 12.62
N SER A 102 2.59 4.22 13.59
CA SER A 102 3.09 5.47 14.15
C SER A 102 4.20 5.30 15.19
N THR A 103 4.37 4.10 15.75
CA THR A 103 5.40 3.74 16.74
C THR A 103 6.27 2.58 16.25
N PRO A 104 7.61 2.59 16.47
CA PRO A 104 8.52 1.57 15.94
C PRO A 104 8.54 0.32 16.83
N ASP A 105 7.39 -0.28 17.10
CA ASP A 105 7.28 -1.49 17.91
C ASP A 105 7.82 -2.73 17.15
N PRO A 106 8.79 -3.48 17.71
CA PRO A 106 9.40 -4.62 17.03
C PRO A 106 8.39 -5.72 16.63
N SER A 107 7.45 -6.05 17.52
CA SER A 107 6.44 -7.08 17.25
C SER A 107 5.55 -6.66 16.08
N ASN A 108 5.06 -5.43 16.08
CA ASN A 108 4.20 -4.91 15.02
C ASN A 108 4.94 -4.76 13.68
N ILE A 109 6.22 -4.33 13.69
CA ILE A 109 7.06 -4.31 12.49
C ILE A 109 7.18 -5.71 11.91
N CYS A 110 7.47 -6.71 12.75
CA CYS A 110 7.61 -8.10 12.32
C CYS A 110 6.29 -8.72 11.85
N SER A 111 5.16 -8.34 12.46
CA SER A 111 3.84 -8.71 11.97
C SER A 111 3.58 -8.13 10.58
N ALA A 112 4.01 -6.90 10.31
CA ALA A 112 3.87 -6.29 9.00
C ALA A 112 4.75 -6.96 7.95
N ILE A 113 6.00 -7.28 8.29
CA ILE A 113 6.91 -8.05 7.43
C ILE A 113 6.27 -9.40 7.06
N LEU A 114 5.69 -10.10 8.04
CA LEU A 114 5.00 -11.38 7.83
C LEU A 114 3.85 -11.24 6.83
N PHE A 115 2.99 -10.23 7.01
CA PHE A 115 1.90 -9.93 6.09
C PHE A 115 2.38 -9.73 4.64
N PHE A 116 3.39 -8.88 4.43
CA PHE A 116 3.89 -8.61 3.08
C PHE A 116 4.64 -9.79 2.46
N LYS A 117 5.35 -10.59 3.28
CA LYS A 117 5.94 -11.86 2.83
C LYS A 117 4.86 -12.79 2.29
N GLN A 118 3.75 -12.95 3.00
CA GLN A 118 2.65 -13.82 2.59
C GLN A 118 2.00 -13.32 1.29
N LEU A 119 1.74 -12.01 1.17
CA LEU A 119 1.24 -11.40 -0.08
C LEU A 119 2.19 -11.64 -1.26
N ALA A 120 3.50 -11.48 -1.06
CA ALA A 120 4.50 -11.67 -2.10
C ALA A 120 4.66 -13.15 -2.50
N SER A 121 4.54 -14.08 -1.55
CA SER A 121 4.76 -15.51 -1.78
C SER A 121 3.53 -16.21 -2.37
N ASN A 122 2.33 -15.82 -1.94
CA ASN A 122 1.08 -16.47 -2.35
C ASN A 122 0.53 -15.92 -3.68
N GLY A 123 1.05 -14.78 -4.16
CA GLY A 123 0.67 -14.18 -5.44
C GLY A 123 -0.69 -13.47 -5.37
N THR A 124 -0.69 -12.24 -4.86
CA THR A 124 -1.85 -11.33 -4.93
C THR A 124 -2.06 -10.74 -6.33
N THR A 125 -3.32 -10.46 -6.65
CA THR A 125 -3.76 -9.72 -7.85
C THR A 125 -3.53 -8.21 -7.70
N VAL A 126 -3.44 -7.71 -6.46
CA VAL A 126 -3.17 -6.30 -6.14
C VAL A 126 -1.68 -6.00 -6.35
N GLN A 127 -1.39 -4.88 -7.01
CA GLN A 127 -0.06 -4.64 -7.58
C GLN A 127 0.99 -4.27 -6.53
N ASP A 128 0.65 -3.32 -5.66
CA ASP A 128 1.63 -2.68 -4.79
C ASP A 128 1.38 -2.96 -3.29
N ARG A 129 2.49 -2.95 -2.54
CA ARG A 129 2.55 -3.18 -1.10
C ARG A 129 3.20 -1.98 -0.46
N LEU A 130 2.45 -1.22 0.33
CA LEU A 130 2.88 0.04 0.92
C LEU A 130 3.04 -0.13 2.43
N PHE A 131 4.17 0.32 2.95
CA PHE A 131 4.39 0.42 4.39
C PHE A 131 4.73 1.85 4.78
N MET A 132 3.85 2.48 5.56
CA MET A 132 3.97 3.89 5.93
C MET A 132 4.41 4.06 7.39
N TYR A 133 5.37 4.96 7.61
CA TYR A 133 5.96 5.19 8.92
C TYR A 133 6.47 6.64 9.07
N PRO A 134 6.62 7.17 10.29
CA PRO A 134 7.25 8.46 10.53
C PRO A 134 8.72 8.48 10.05
N GLN A 135 9.07 9.47 9.23
CA GLN A 135 10.42 9.63 8.69
C GLN A 135 11.48 9.79 9.79
N GLU A 136 11.08 10.25 10.98
CA GLU A 136 11.94 10.40 12.14
C GLU A 136 12.61 9.08 12.55
N TRP A 137 12.00 7.92 12.26
CA TRP A 137 12.60 6.61 12.54
C TRP A 137 13.96 6.42 11.84
N ASP A 138 14.14 7.03 10.67
CA ASP A 138 15.40 6.98 9.92
C ASP A 138 16.46 7.95 10.46
N MET A 139 16.04 8.92 11.29
CA MET A 139 16.92 9.93 11.87
C MET A 139 17.30 9.62 13.33
N MET A 140 16.63 8.65 13.97
CA MET A 140 16.92 8.28 15.35
C MET A 140 18.34 7.72 15.48
N SER A 141 19.08 8.24 16.45
CA SER A 141 20.41 7.74 16.78
C SER A 141 20.33 6.40 17.51
N ALA A 142 21.41 5.62 17.48
CA ALA A 142 21.50 4.35 18.21
C ALA A 142 21.31 4.51 19.73
N SER A 143 21.51 5.71 20.29
CA SER A 143 21.24 6.00 21.71
C SER A 143 19.75 6.25 22.01
N GLN A 144 18.92 6.48 20.99
CA GLN A 144 17.47 6.70 21.12
C GLN A 144 16.65 5.46 20.78
N LEU A 145 17.25 4.50 20.06
CA LEU A 145 16.62 3.23 19.70
C LEU A 145 17.12 2.14 20.64
N SER A 146 16.21 1.30 21.11
CA SER A 146 16.61 0.03 21.74
C SER A 146 17.16 -0.93 20.68
N GLU A 147 17.99 -1.87 21.10
CA GLU A 147 18.55 -2.90 20.20
C GLU A 147 17.46 -3.69 19.44
N PRO A 148 16.35 -4.13 20.08
CA PRO A 148 15.25 -4.78 19.35
C PRO A 148 14.63 -3.91 18.25
N VAL A 149 14.46 -2.60 18.51
CA VAL A 149 13.88 -1.68 17.53
C VAL A 149 14.84 -1.46 16.36
N SER A 150 16.12 -1.25 16.63
CA SER A 150 17.13 -1.11 15.57
C SER A 150 17.20 -2.35 14.69
N THR A 151 17.16 -3.54 15.29
CA THR A 151 17.15 -4.82 14.57
C THR A 151 15.87 -4.98 13.73
N ALA A 152 14.69 -4.69 14.29
CA ALA A 152 13.42 -4.74 13.56
C ALA A 152 13.40 -3.78 12.36
N LEU A 153 13.90 -2.56 12.50
CA LEU A 153 13.99 -1.58 11.41
C LEU A 153 14.98 -2.03 10.32
N SER A 154 16.09 -2.68 10.69
CA SER A 154 17.00 -3.29 9.71
C SER A 154 16.31 -4.40 8.92
N LEU A 155 15.63 -5.31 9.63
CA LEU A 155 14.87 -6.40 9.03
C LEU A 155 13.76 -5.89 8.10
N LEU A 156 13.09 -4.79 8.45
CA LEU A 156 12.09 -4.15 7.60
C LEU A 156 12.69 -3.64 6.28
N ARG A 157 13.88 -3.03 6.31
CA ARG A 157 14.59 -2.57 5.11
C ARG A 157 15.03 -3.73 4.22
N ASP A 158 15.48 -4.83 4.81
CA ASP A 158 15.83 -6.03 4.05
C ASP A 158 14.57 -6.68 3.44
N ALA A 159 13.49 -6.77 4.22
CA ALA A 159 12.20 -7.27 3.78
C ALA A 159 11.60 -6.41 2.66
N SER A 160 11.81 -5.09 2.68
CA SER A 160 11.27 -4.20 1.65
C SER A 160 11.88 -4.47 0.28
N LEU A 161 13.18 -4.77 0.23
CA LEU A 161 13.86 -5.20 -0.99
C LEU A 161 13.42 -6.59 -1.42
N LYS A 162 13.30 -7.52 -0.46
CA LYS A 162 13.00 -8.94 -0.74
C LYS A 162 11.56 -9.17 -1.22
N TYR A 163 10.59 -8.50 -0.59
CA TYR A 163 9.16 -8.71 -0.87
C TYR A 163 8.55 -7.55 -1.68
N GLY A 164 9.36 -6.61 -2.16
CA GLY A 164 8.90 -5.47 -2.95
C GLY A 164 7.89 -4.63 -2.18
N ILE A 165 8.26 -4.21 -0.97
CA ILE A 165 7.48 -3.30 -0.13
C ILE A 165 7.97 -1.88 -0.41
N TRP A 166 7.06 -0.97 -0.68
CA TRP A 166 7.38 0.44 -0.84
C TRP A 166 7.28 1.12 0.52
N LEU A 167 8.45 1.47 1.04
CA LEU A 167 8.60 2.21 2.29
C LEU A 167 8.22 3.68 2.05
N LEU A 168 7.24 4.14 2.81
CA LEU A 168 6.62 5.46 2.70
C LEU A 168 6.91 6.28 3.97
N PRO A 169 8.11 6.89 4.08
CA PRO A 169 8.43 7.78 5.18
C PRO A 169 7.59 9.06 5.08
N ILE A 170 6.94 9.44 6.17
CA ILE A 170 6.14 10.67 6.28
C ILE A 170 6.78 11.61 7.29
N ASP A 171 7.03 12.85 6.88
CA ASP A 171 7.50 13.90 7.77
C ASP A 171 6.41 14.29 8.77
N MET A 172 6.64 14.01 10.06
CA MET A 172 5.72 14.34 11.15
C MET A 172 6.18 15.59 11.92
N THR A 173 7.30 16.21 11.56
CA THR A 173 7.95 17.29 12.34
C THR A 173 7.04 18.49 12.57
N ALA A 174 6.26 18.90 11.57
CA ALA A 174 5.30 20.00 11.70
C ALA A 174 4.17 19.69 12.70
N ALA A 175 3.71 18.44 12.75
CA ALA A 175 2.69 18.01 13.72
C ALA A 175 3.29 17.93 15.13
N SER A 176 4.45 17.28 15.26
CA SER A 176 5.13 17.10 16.54
C SER A 176 5.57 18.42 17.17
N SER A 177 6.08 19.37 16.36
CA SER A 177 6.47 20.71 16.83
C SER A 177 5.29 21.57 17.30
N ALA A 178 4.09 21.31 16.78
CA ALA A 178 2.86 21.92 17.26
C ALA A 178 2.27 21.23 18.52
N GLY A 179 2.99 20.25 19.09
CA GLY A 179 2.59 19.53 20.31
C GLY A 179 1.58 18.41 20.07
N TYR A 180 1.37 18.00 18.82
CA TYR A 180 0.46 16.91 18.50
C TYR A 180 1.15 15.55 18.64
N ALA A 181 0.48 14.60 19.29
CA ALA A 181 0.92 13.20 19.33
C ALA A 181 0.93 12.56 17.93
N THR A 182 1.96 11.77 17.66
CA THR A 182 2.09 10.91 16.48
C THR A 182 1.12 9.73 16.60
N THR A 183 0.13 9.69 15.72
CA THR A 183 -0.94 8.69 15.73
C THR A 183 -1.13 8.15 14.31
N ASP A 184 -1.62 6.92 14.19
CA ASP A 184 -1.88 6.26 12.92
C ASP A 184 -2.81 7.08 12.01
N THR A 185 -3.86 7.67 12.58
CA THR A 185 -4.81 8.50 11.83
C THR A 185 -4.15 9.78 11.29
N LYS A 186 -3.22 10.41 12.03
CA LYS A 186 -2.45 11.57 11.54
C LYS A 186 -1.41 11.18 10.51
N LEU A 187 -0.71 10.07 10.74
CA LEU A 187 0.26 9.53 9.80
C LEU A 187 -0.41 9.29 8.44
N LEU A 188 -1.55 8.59 8.44
CA LEU A 188 -2.34 8.37 7.24
C LEU A 188 -2.77 9.69 6.60
N ARG A 189 -3.26 10.66 7.40
CA ARG A 189 -3.74 11.96 6.90
C ARG A 189 -2.65 12.73 6.15
N LEU A 190 -1.44 12.76 6.68
CA LEU A 190 -0.31 13.43 6.05
C LEU A 190 0.23 12.64 4.84
N GLY A 191 0.18 11.32 4.90
CA GLY A 191 0.63 10.42 3.84
C GLY A 191 -0.31 10.28 2.64
N GLN A 192 -1.58 10.74 2.70
CA GLN A 192 -2.55 10.54 1.62
C GLN A 192 -2.07 11.08 0.25
N ILE A 193 -1.21 12.10 0.26
CA ILE A 193 -0.64 12.68 -0.97
C ILE A 193 0.30 11.72 -1.70
N GLN A 194 0.75 10.64 -1.08
CA GLN A 194 1.60 9.63 -1.72
C GLN A 194 0.78 8.63 -2.54
N PHE A 195 -0.55 8.63 -2.42
CA PHE A 195 -1.42 7.66 -3.08
C PHE A 195 -1.87 8.07 -4.49
N MET A 196 -1.23 9.09 -5.07
CA MET A 196 -1.68 9.73 -6.30
C MET A 196 -1.80 8.84 -7.54
N GLN A 197 -1.03 7.77 -7.58
CA GLN A 197 -0.98 6.84 -8.71
C GLN A 197 -1.99 5.69 -8.59
N TYR A 198 -2.64 5.57 -7.43
CA TYR A 198 -3.60 4.52 -7.15
C TYR A 198 -5.01 5.03 -7.38
N ASP A 199 -5.89 4.15 -7.83
CA ASP A 199 -7.33 4.39 -7.79
C ASP A 199 -7.86 4.13 -6.38
N SER A 200 -7.29 3.14 -5.70
CA SER A 200 -7.64 2.82 -4.31
C SER A 200 -6.51 2.17 -3.54
N VAL A 201 -6.43 2.49 -2.25
CA VAL A 201 -5.48 1.90 -1.30
C VAL A 201 -6.28 1.30 -0.15
N LEU A 202 -6.10 0.00 0.12
CA LEU A 202 -6.73 -0.68 1.24
C LEU A 202 -5.77 -0.74 2.43
N TYR A 203 -6.09 -0.01 3.49
CA TYR A 203 -5.45 -0.20 4.78
C TYR A 203 -6.06 -1.39 5.51
N VAL A 204 -5.19 -2.26 6.03
CA VAL A 204 -5.52 -3.30 7.01
C VAL A 204 -4.65 -3.12 8.25
N GLN A 205 -5.26 -3.22 9.42
CA GLN A 205 -4.59 -3.02 10.70
C GLN A 205 -3.51 -4.08 10.94
N THR A 206 -2.37 -3.63 11.45
CA THR A 206 -1.36 -4.48 12.09
C THR A 206 -1.43 -4.29 13.60
N PRO A 207 -1.19 -5.34 14.41
CA PRO A 207 -0.84 -6.70 14.01
C PRO A 207 -2.05 -7.51 13.51
N GLY A 208 -1.76 -8.59 12.79
CA GLY A 208 -2.75 -9.51 12.25
C GLY A 208 -2.16 -10.56 11.33
N MET A 209 -2.98 -11.51 10.87
CA MET A 209 -2.56 -12.68 10.11
C MET A 209 -3.35 -12.82 8.81
N LEU A 210 -2.64 -12.98 7.68
CA LEU A 210 -3.23 -13.31 6.38
C LEU A 210 -3.42 -14.83 6.31
N LEU A 211 -4.67 -15.26 6.13
CA LEU A 211 -5.05 -16.67 6.01
C LEU A 211 -5.28 -17.05 4.54
N ASP A 212 -5.92 -16.17 3.78
CA ASP A 212 -6.24 -16.39 2.37
C ASP A 212 -6.06 -15.09 1.57
N THR A 213 -5.10 -15.10 0.66
CA THR A 213 -4.77 -13.96 -0.20
C THR A 213 -5.87 -13.65 -1.22
N GLY A 214 -6.54 -14.66 -1.76
CA GLY A 214 -7.63 -14.47 -2.72
C GLY A 214 -8.85 -13.82 -2.07
N LYS A 215 -9.20 -14.26 -0.85
CA LYS A 215 -10.27 -13.62 -0.06
C LYS A 215 -9.95 -12.19 0.34
N LEU A 216 -8.67 -11.88 0.60
CA LEU A 216 -8.27 -10.49 0.85
C LEU A 216 -8.35 -9.65 -0.44
N ASP A 217 -7.94 -10.20 -1.59
CA ASP A 217 -8.09 -9.54 -2.89
C ASP A 217 -9.57 -9.26 -3.20
N ASP A 218 -10.47 -10.19 -2.85
CA ASP A 218 -11.91 -10.03 -3.00
C ASP A 218 -12.46 -8.82 -2.24
N VAL A 219 -11.82 -8.35 -1.16
CA VAL A 219 -12.21 -7.12 -0.47
C VAL A 219 -12.18 -5.92 -1.42
N LEU A 220 -11.15 -5.84 -2.27
CA LEU A 220 -11.00 -4.76 -3.25
C LEU A 220 -11.70 -5.06 -4.59
N LEU A 221 -11.79 -6.33 -4.98
CA LEU A 221 -12.11 -6.72 -6.36
C LEU A 221 -13.50 -7.33 -6.54
N SER A 222 -14.10 -7.91 -5.50
CA SER A 222 -15.40 -8.60 -5.62
C SER A 222 -16.59 -7.65 -5.72
N ARG A 223 -16.42 -6.40 -5.30
CA ARG A 223 -17.48 -5.38 -5.26
C ARG A 223 -17.02 -4.08 -5.91
N PRO A 224 -17.94 -3.33 -6.55
CA PRO A 224 -17.59 -2.02 -7.11
C PRO A 224 -17.13 -1.03 -6.03
N LEU A 225 -16.02 -0.33 -6.30
CA LEU A 225 -15.47 0.67 -5.38
C LEU A 225 -16.22 2.00 -5.49
N PRO A 226 -16.46 2.70 -4.35
CA PRO A 226 -17.11 4.01 -4.30
C PRO A 226 -16.14 5.12 -4.71
N LEU A 227 -15.64 5.04 -5.95
CA LEU A 227 -14.74 6.02 -6.59
C LEU A 227 -15.44 7.40 -6.71
N ARG A 228 -15.03 8.21 -7.67
CA ARG A 228 -15.60 9.54 -7.91
C ARG A 228 -17.11 9.47 -8.06
N HIS A 229 -17.81 10.42 -7.43
CA HIS A 229 -19.25 10.57 -7.60
C HIS A 229 -19.61 10.69 -9.08
N ASP A 230 -20.44 9.78 -9.55
CA ASP A 230 -20.90 9.68 -10.91
C ASP A 230 -22.39 9.32 -10.90
N LYS A 231 -23.21 10.22 -11.46
CA LYS A 231 -24.67 10.03 -11.51
C LYS A 231 -25.09 8.82 -12.34
N SER A 232 -24.25 8.37 -13.27
CA SER A 232 -24.50 7.18 -14.10
C SER A 232 -24.12 5.88 -13.40
N ARG A 233 -23.42 5.95 -12.26
CA ARG A 233 -22.94 4.82 -11.47
C ARG A 233 -23.49 4.88 -10.05
N PRO A 234 -24.66 4.26 -9.77
CA PRO A 234 -25.28 4.28 -8.45
C PRO A 234 -24.34 3.90 -7.30
N GLU A 235 -23.45 2.94 -7.54
CA GLU A 235 -22.46 2.46 -6.57
C GLU A 235 -21.41 3.50 -6.16
N SER A 236 -21.29 4.61 -6.90
CA SER A 236 -20.36 5.70 -6.58
C SER A 236 -20.86 6.61 -5.44
N PHE A 237 -22.17 6.58 -5.17
CA PHE A 237 -22.82 7.39 -4.13
C PHE A 237 -23.76 6.62 -3.21
N ASN A 238 -24.16 5.42 -3.61
CA ASN A 238 -24.97 4.49 -2.83
C ASN A 238 -24.35 3.09 -2.91
N ASN A 239 -23.21 2.93 -2.24
CA ASN A 239 -22.47 1.68 -2.20
C ASN A 239 -22.93 0.83 -1.02
N ASP A 240 -23.20 -0.47 -1.26
CA ASP A 240 -23.63 -1.42 -0.23
C ASP A 240 -22.46 -1.96 0.60
N ALA A 241 -21.31 -2.17 -0.04
CA ALA A 241 -20.11 -2.75 0.56
C ALA A 241 -19.28 -1.72 1.34
N TRP A 242 -19.26 -0.46 0.92
CA TRP A 242 -18.37 0.57 1.44
C TRP A 242 -19.12 1.79 1.98
N ILE A 243 -18.97 2.02 3.27
CA ILE A 243 -19.65 3.12 3.99
C ILE A 243 -18.70 4.32 4.04
N PRO A 244 -19.08 5.51 3.54
CA PRO A 244 -18.26 6.71 3.64
C PRO A 244 -17.92 7.07 5.08
N MET A 245 -16.63 7.19 5.37
CA MET A 245 -16.12 7.59 6.68
C MET A 245 -14.94 8.56 6.48
N PRO A 246 -15.14 9.88 6.69
CA PRO A 246 -14.05 10.84 6.55
C PRO A 246 -13.03 10.67 7.69
N LEU A 247 -11.75 10.82 7.34
CA LEU A 247 -10.66 10.73 8.30
C LEU A 247 -10.67 11.94 9.25
N ARG A 248 -10.71 11.69 10.56
CA ARG A 248 -10.76 12.73 11.62
C ARG A 248 -9.49 12.70 12.48
N ALA A 249 -8.35 13.03 11.87
CA ALA A 249 -7.02 12.93 12.48
C ALA A 249 -6.77 13.88 13.66
N ASP A 250 -7.62 14.89 13.84
CA ASP A 250 -7.60 15.81 14.98
C ASP A 250 -8.22 15.18 16.25
N ARG A 251 -9.12 14.21 16.09
CA ARG A 251 -9.92 13.65 17.19
C ARG A 251 -9.64 12.18 17.42
N ASP A 252 -9.48 11.41 16.36
CA ASP A 252 -9.40 9.95 16.40
C ASP A 252 -7.91 9.56 16.29
N ALA A 253 -7.41 8.80 17.27
CA ALA A 253 -6.00 8.37 17.33
C ALA A 253 -5.75 7.06 16.56
N THR A 254 -6.76 6.19 16.52
CA THR A 254 -6.70 4.86 15.90
C THR A 254 -7.57 4.83 14.66
N LEU A 255 -7.10 4.13 13.63
CA LEU A 255 -7.89 3.85 12.44
C LEU A 255 -8.87 2.70 12.69
N PRO A 256 -9.99 2.62 11.96
CA PRO A 256 -10.76 1.39 11.86
C PRO A 256 -9.87 0.25 11.35
N PRO A 257 -10.13 -1.02 11.74
CA PRO A 257 -9.26 -2.15 11.37
C PRO A 257 -9.07 -2.36 9.86
N VAL A 258 -10.05 -1.91 9.08
CA VAL A 258 -10.01 -1.88 7.62
C VAL A 258 -10.49 -0.52 7.15
N TYR A 259 -9.72 0.11 6.28
CA TYR A 259 -10.03 1.44 5.78
C TYR A 259 -9.63 1.57 4.31
N LEU A 260 -10.59 1.92 3.45
CA LEU A 260 -10.37 2.12 2.03
C LEU A 260 -10.20 3.60 1.74
N ILE A 261 -9.11 3.94 1.05
CA ILE A 261 -8.86 5.26 0.50
C ILE A 261 -9.05 5.19 -1.01
N THR A 262 -10.11 5.80 -1.53
CA THR A 262 -10.28 5.98 -2.99
C THR A 262 -9.69 7.32 -3.40
N VAL A 263 -8.85 7.35 -4.42
CA VAL A 263 -8.22 8.58 -4.92
C VAL A 263 -8.80 8.91 -6.29
N ASN A 264 -9.24 10.15 -6.46
CA ASN A 264 -9.96 10.58 -7.65
C ASN A 264 -9.33 11.86 -8.22
N ASN A 265 -9.09 11.87 -9.53
CA ASN A 265 -8.75 13.10 -10.25
C ASN A 265 -10.05 13.86 -10.58
N VAL A 266 -10.27 14.99 -9.91
CA VAL A 266 -11.51 15.78 -10.05
C VAL A 266 -11.48 16.76 -11.22
N GLY A 267 -10.43 16.72 -12.06
CA GLY A 267 -10.21 17.67 -13.16
C GLY A 267 -9.49 18.93 -12.69
N SER A 268 -8.94 19.72 -13.61
CA SER A 268 -8.10 20.92 -13.29
C SER A 268 -6.87 20.65 -12.40
N GLY A 269 -6.42 19.39 -12.33
CA GLY A 269 -5.29 18.99 -11.48
C GLY A 269 -5.63 18.88 -9.99
N HIS A 270 -6.91 19.01 -9.62
CA HIS A 270 -7.37 18.80 -8.26
C HIS A 270 -7.58 17.31 -8.01
N ILE A 271 -7.24 16.89 -6.79
CA ILE A 271 -7.26 15.50 -6.37
C ILE A 271 -8.13 15.41 -5.12
N GLU A 272 -9.01 14.42 -5.10
CA GLU A 272 -9.87 14.13 -3.97
C GLU A 272 -9.62 12.71 -3.47
N ALA A 273 -9.20 12.60 -2.21
CA ALA A 273 -9.12 11.33 -1.49
C ALA A 273 -10.37 11.18 -0.59
N ARG A 274 -11.08 10.06 -0.72
CA ARG A 274 -12.28 9.74 0.08
C ARG A 274 -12.04 8.46 0.88
N GLY A 275 -12.42 8.51 2.16
CA GLY A 275 -12.29 7.40 3.09
C GLY A 275 -13.57 6.60 3.24
N HIS A 276 -13.44 5.29 3.37
CA HIS A 276 -14.56 4.36 3.55
C HIS A 276 -14.18 3.23 4.51
N VAL A 277 -15.18 2.67 5.18
CA VAL A 277 -15.06 1.44 5.98
C VAL A 277 -15.95 0.35 5.38
N PRO A 278 -15.58 -0.93 5.51
CA PRO A 278 -16.42 -2.00 5.00
C PRO A 278 -17.74 -2.10 5.77
N ASN A 279 -18.80 -2.46 5.07
CA ASN A 279 -20.08 -2.81 5.67
C ASN A 279 -20.01 -4.23 6.23
N VAL A 280 -19.70 -4.33 7.53
CA VAL A 280 -19.57 -5.61 8.24
C VAL A 280 -20.85 -6.43 8.30
N ALA A 281 -22.02 -5.82 8.08
CA ALA A 281 -23.30 -6.53 8.05
C ALA A 281 -23.61 -7.18 6.68
N LEU A 282 -22.81 -6.90 5.65
CA LEU A 282 -23.00 -7.46 4.32
C LEU A 282 -22.44 -8.89 4.25
N SER A 283 -23.33 -9.87 4.15
CA SER A 283 -22.96 -11.29 4.06
C SER A 283 -22.03 -11.56 2.86
N GLY A 284 -20.98 -12.35 3.11
CA GLY A 284 -19.95 -12.69 2.12
C GLY A 284 -18.96 -11.57 1.80
N PHE A 285 -19.08 -10.40 2.45
CA PHE A 285 -18.13 -9.29 2.31
C PHE A 285 -17.55 -8.85 3.65
N GLY A 286 -18.42 -8.58 4.63
CA GLY A 286 -18.03 -8.14 5.97
C GLY A 286 -17.18 -9.16 6.74
N GLU A 287 -17.22 -10.42 6.31
CA GLU A 287 -16.54 -11.55 6.94
C GLU A 287 -15.15 -11.83 6.33
N LEU A 288 -14.80 -11.17 5.22
CA LEU A 288 -13.49 -11.34 4.56
C LEU A 288 -12.34 -10.83 5.42
N VAL A 289 -12.59 -9.81 6.25
CA VAL A 289 -11.63 -9.30 7.23
C VAL A 289 -12.32 -9.13 8.57
N THR A 290 -11.79 -9.79 9.60
CA THR A 290 -12.45 -9.88 10.92
C THR A 290 -11.41 -9.89 12.03
N GLY A 291 -11.88 -9.77 13.28
CA GLY A 291 -11.02 -9.97 14.45
C GLY A 291 -10.96 -11.46 14.83
N PRO A 292 -10.28 -11.81 15.94
CA PRO A 292 -10.03 -13.21 16.29
C PRO A 292 -11.30 -14.04 16.49
N TRP A 293 -12.43 -13.41 16.81
CA TRP A 293 -13.74 -14.06 16.95
C TRP A 293 -14.32 -14.63 15.65
N GLY A 294 -13.87 -14.15 14.49
CA GLY A 294 -14.32 -14.64 13.19
C GLY A 294 -13.46 -15.77 12.61
N ALA A 295 -12.37 -16.14 13.29
CA ALA A 295 -11.50 -17.24 12.88
C ALA A 295 -11.84 -18.51 13.65
N GLN A 296 -12.00 -19.64 12.95
CA GLN A 296 -12.19 -20.93 13.62
C GLN A 296 -10.83 -21.56 13.95
N SER A 297 -10.75 -22.25 15.09
CA SER A 297 -9.59 -23.06 15.43
C SER A 297 -9.53 -24.32 14.57
N ALA A 298 -8.35 -24.68 14.06
CA ALA A 298 -8.12 -25.93 13.33
C ALA A 298 -8.37 -27.20 14.19
N GLN A 299 -8.55 -27.03 15.50
CA GLN A 299 -8.84 -28.11 16.45
C GLN A 299 -10.34 -28.31 16.69
N GLU A 300 -11.21 -27.47 16.12
CA GLU A 300 -12.67 -27.60 16.25
C GLU A 300 -13.22 -28.63 15.26
N ASP A 301 -14.22 -29.42 15.71
CA ASP A 301 -14.82 -30.50 14.91
C ASP A 301 -15.59 -30.00 13.67
N ASP A 302 -16.00 -28.73 13.63
CA ASP A 302 -16.68 -28.06 12.49
C ASP A 302 -15.75 -27.07 11.75
N TYR A 303 -14.43 -27.30 11.81
CA TYR A 303 -13.47 -26.48 11.08
C TYR A 303 -13.70 -26.58 9.58
N ASP A 304 -13.94 -25.43 8.96
CA ASP A 304 -14.15 -25.31 7.52
C ASP A 304 -13.22 -24.22 6.96
N VAL A 305 -12.28 -24.65 6.13
CA VAL A 305 -11.31 -23.77 5.46
C VAL A 305 -12.04 -22.73 4.59
N GLU A 306 -13.17 -23.09 3.99
CA GLU A 306 -13.94 -22.18 3.13
C GLU A 306 -14.63 -21.07 3.95
N LYS A 307 -14.88 -21.28 5.24
CA LYS A 307 -15.45 -20.27 6.14
C LYS A 307 -14.41 -19.36 6.78
N GLN A 308 -13.11 -19.64 6.64
CA GLN A 308 -12.06 -18.78 7.18
C GLN A 308 -12.07 -17.40 6.50
N PRO A 309 -11.81 -16.30 7.25
CA PRO A 309 -11.64 -14.99 6.65
C PRO A 309 -10.36 -14.93 5.80
N GLY A 310 -10.23 -13.91 4.95
CA GLY A 310 -8.99 -13.62 4.26
C GLY A 310 -7.92 -13.09 5.21
N TYR A 311 -8.27 -12.11 6.05
CA TYR A 311 -7.35 -11.51 7.02
C TYR A 311 -7.96 -11.41 8.41
N VAL A 312 -7.14 -11.62 9.44
CA VAL A 312 -7.54 -11.49 10.84
C VAL A 312 -6.69 -10.44 11.53
N PHE A 313 -7.28 -9.29 11.85
CA PHE A 313 -6.59 -8.26 12.65
C PHE A 313 -6.62 -8.63 14.13
N PHE A 314 -5.57 -8.27 14.85
CA PHE A 314 -5.45 -8.57 16.27
C PHE A 314 -5.75 -7.34 17.12
N GLU A 315 -6.45 -7.56 18.23
CA GLU A 315 -6.71 -6.54 19.23
C GLU A 315 -5.52 -6.38 20.16
N HIS A 316 -5.35 -5.18 20.70
CA HIS A 316 -4.45 -4.94 21.82
C HIS A 316 -5.24 -5.03 23.14
N ASP A 317 -4.58 -5.44 24.21
CA ASP A 317 -5.11 -5.33 25.57
C ASP A 317 -4.87 -3.92 26.15
N ASP A 318 -5.28 -3.73 27.41
CA ASP A 318 -5.16 -2.44 28.11
C ASP A 318 -3.70 -2.00 28.30
N ASP A 319 -2.77 -2.96 28.28
CA ASP A 319 -1.32 -2.75 28.40
C ASP A 319 -0.66 -2.48 27.03
N GLY A 320 -1.44 -2.54 25.94
CA GLY A 320 -0.96 -2.31 24.58
C GLY A 320 -0.29 -3.53 23.95
N HIS A 321 -0.35 -4.70 24.59
CA HIS A 321 0.14 -5.95 24.04
C HIS A 321 -0.91 -6.64 23.18
N VAL A 322 -0.46 -7.50 22.26
CA VAL A 322 -1.38 -8.29 21.45
C VAL A 322 -2.16 -9.25 22.34
N LYS A 323 -3.48 -9.10 22.32
CA LYS A 323 -4.38 -9.91 23.12
C LYS A 323 -4.36 -11.37 22.64
N TRP A 324 -3.70 -12.22 23.42
CA TRP A 324 -3.58 -13.65 23.15
C TRP A 324 -4.84 -14.43 23.58
N ALA A 325 -5.55 -13.94 24.60
CA ALA A 325 -6.73 -14.62 25.14
C ALA A 325 -7.86 -14.67 24.09
N LYS A 326 -8.36 -15.88 23.83
CA LYS A 326 -9.39 -16.18 22.81
C LYS A 326 -8.95 -15.87 21.36
N ASN A 327 -7.65 -15.85 21.09
CA ASN A 327 -7.12 -15.74 19.73
C ASN A 327 -6.57 -17.11 19.27
N PRO A 328 -7.30 -17.87 18.43
CA PRO A 328 -6.85 -19.20 17.98
C PRO A 328 -5.61 -19.13 17.07
N LEU A 329 -5.30 -17.95 16.52
CA LEU A 329 -4.21 -17.73 15.57
C LEU A 329 -2.95 -17.17 16.22
N PHE A 330 -2.97 -16.87 17.52
CA PHE A 330 -1.84 -16.23 18.20
C PHE A 330 -0.55 -17.05 18.08
N GLY A 331 -0.62 -18.37 18.32
CA GLY A 331 0.55 -19.24 18.26
C GLY A 331 1.15 -19.33 16.84
N SER A 332 0.31 -19.45 15.82
CA SER A 332 0.77 -19.49 14.42
C SER A 332 1.33 -18.14 13.96
N TRP A 333 0.72 -17.03 14.40
CA TRP A 333 1.23 -15.69 14.13
C TRP A 333 2.58 -15.45 14.80
N ARG A 334 2.73 -15.80 16.09
CA ARG A 334 3.98 -15.65 16.83
C ARG A 334 5.10 -16.48 16.21
N ALA A 335 4.81 -17.72 15.81
CA ALA A 335 5.76 -18.55 15.07
C ALA A 335 6.18 -17.91 13.74
N GLY A 336 5.24 -17.31 13.01
CA GLY A 336 5.52 -16.58 11.77
C GLY A 336 6.38 -15.33 11.99
N GLN A 337 6.20 -14.62 13.11
CA GLN A 337 7.06 -13.48 13.45
C GLN A 337 8.51 -13.91 13.68
N TYR A 338 8.74 -14.98 14.46
CA TYR A 338 10.09 -15.53 14.65
C TYR A 338 10.73 -16.01 13.34
N GLU A 339 9.91 -16.46 12.38
CA GLU A 339 10.40 -16.87 11.05
C GLU A 339 10.89 -15.68 10.21
N VAL A 340 10.26 -14.50 10.32
CA VAL A 340 10.62 -13.32 9.52
C VAL A 340 11.58 -12.38 10.24
N CYS A 341 11.67 -12.49 11.55
CA CYS A 341 12.49 -11.65 12.41
C CYS A 341 13.35 -12.51 13.35
N GLU A 342 14.28 -13.24 12.75
CA GLU A 342 15.25 -14.04 13.48
C GLU A 342 16.10 -13.16 14.41
N GLY A 343 16.30 -13.62 15.65
CA GLY A 343 17.14 -12.93 16.63
C GLY A 343 16.42 -11.85 17.46
N LEU A 344 15.12 -11.63 17.26
CA LEU A 344 14.29 -10.86 18.18
C LEU A 344 13.58 -11.79 19.15
N ASP A 345 13.55 -11.40 20.43
CA ASP A 345 12.67 -12.00 21.42
C ASP A 345 11.47 -11.09 21.66
N PHE A 346 10.28 -11.66 21.57
CA PHE A 346 9.00 -10.97 21.76
C PHE A 346 8.31 -11.38 23.06
N ASP A 347 8.84 -12.39 23.76
CA ASP A 347 8.27 -12.93 25.00
C ASP A 347 9.01 -12.43 26.26
N ASP A 348 10.04 -11.59 26.07
CA ASP A 348 10.81 -10.99 27.16
C ASP A 348 10.03 -9.83 27.80
N VAL A 349 9.07 -10.20 28.66
CA VAL A 349 8.47 -9.30 29.64
C VAL A 349 9.59 -8.92 30.60
N HIS A 350 10.07 -7.67 30.53
CA HIS A 350 11.03 -7.16 31.51
C HIS A 350 10.47 -7.36 32.94
N ASP A 351 11.10 -8.26 33.68
CA ASP A 351 11.02 -8.45 35.14
C ASP A 351 11.58 -7.23 35.92
N ASP A 352 11.44 -6.00 35.41
CA ASP A 352 11.97 -4.78 36.05
C ASP A 352 10.93 -3.96 36.83
N ASP A 353 9.70 -4.46 36.99
CA ASP A 353 8.71 -3.90 37.93
C ASP A 353 8.48 -4.82 39.14
N LEU A 354 9.51 -4.96 40.00
CA LEU A 354 9.38 -5.43 41.39
C LEU A 354 10.06 -4.47 42.39
#